data_AF-A0A1V5NFN5-F1
#
_entry.id   AF-A0A1V5NFN5-F1
#
_cell.length_a   1.000
_cell.length_b   1.000
_cell.length_c   1.000
_cell.angle_alpha   90.00
_cell.angle_beta   90.00
_cell.angle_gamma   90.00
#
_symmetry.space_group_name_H-M   'P 1'
#
loop_
_entity.id
_entity.type
_entity.pdbx_description
1 polymer ?
#
loop_
_entity_poly.entity_id
_entity_poly.type
_entity_poly.pdbx_seq_one_letter_code
_entity_poly.pdbx_strand_id
1 'polypeptide(L)' 'MDKYKARFYLGSLLAGYRQEAGLTLREAAEKAGVTFANLSNIERGRYSVGLDVLTRIAIIYGKKVDLTDLQD' A
#
# COMPACT_ATOMS: atom_id res chain seq x y z
N MET A 1 17.13 -4.38 8.66
CA MET A 1 16.09 -3.33 8.75
C MET A 1 14.99 -3.81 9.70
N ASP A 2 14.60 -2.99 10.68
CA ASP A 2 13.48 -3.31 11.58
C ASP A 2 12.21 -3.57 10.76
N LYS A 3 11.54 -4.71 10.98
CA LYS A 3 10.30 -5.10 10.26
C LYS A 3 9.23 -4.00 10.35
N TYR A 4 9.21 -3.24 11.44
CA TYR A 4 8.30 -2.10 11.59
C TYR A 4 8.65 -0.93 10.66
N LYS A 5 9.94 -0.65 10.45
CA LYS A 5 10.39 0.38 9.49
C LYS A 5 10.00 0.04 8.06
N ALA A 6 10.14 -1.21 7.65
CA ALA A 6 9.75 -1.65 6.30
C ALA A 6 8.24 -1.50 6.05
N ARG A 7 7.40 -1.87 7.03
CA ARG A 7 5.93 -1.70 6.94
C ARG A 7 5.53 -0.24 6.86
N PHE A 8 6.13 0.60 7.71
CA PHE A 8 5.84 2.02 7.72
C PHE A 8 6.23 2.70 6.40
N TYR A 9 7.42 2.35 5.87
CA TYR A 9 7.90 2.83 4.58
C TYR A 9 6.95 2.41 3.44
N LEU A 10 6.62 1.12 3.34
CA LEU A 10 5.70 0.61 2.32
C LEU A 10 4.32 1.28 2.42
N GLY A 11 3.76 1.40 3.64
CA GLY A 11 2.47 2.05 3.86
C GLY A 11 2.47 3.52 3.40
N SER A 12 3.54 4.26 3.73
CA SER A 12 3.69 5.66 3.32
C SER A 12 3.79 5.80 1.80
N LEU A 13 4.53 4.90 1.13
CA LEU A 13 4.61 4.81 -0.33
C LEU A 13 3.23 4.59 -0.97
N LEU A 14 2.47 3.62 -0.46
CA LEU A 14 1.12 3.33 -0.95
C LEU A 14 0.19 4.53 -0.78
N ALA A 15 0.27 5.24 0.34
CA ALA A 15 -0.51 6.45 0.58
C ALA A 15 -0.18 7.56 -0.44
N GLY A 16 1.11 7.73 -0.77
CA GLY A 16 1.57 8.67 -1.80
C GLY A 16 1.02 8.31 -3.18
N TYR A 17 1.15 7.04 -3.59
CA TYR A 17 0.62 6.57 -4.87
C TYR A 17 -0.90 6.69 -4.98
N ARG A 18 -1.62 6.49 -3.88
CA ARG A 18 -3.07 6.73 -3.84
C ARG A 18 -3.40 8.19 -4.13
N GLN A 19 -2.65 9.12 -3.54
CA GLN A 19 -2.85 10.56 -3.76
C GLN A 19 -2.47 10.97 -5.19
N GLU A 20 -1.38 10.44 -5.74
CA GLU A 20 -0.99 10.62 -7.15
C GLU A 20 -2.08 10.13 -8.11
N ALA A 21 -2.74 9.03 -7.77
CA ALA A 21 -3.88 8.49 -8.53
C ALA A 21 -5.18 9.29 -8.34
N GLY A 22 -5.19 10.34 -7.50
CA GLY A 22 -6.35 11.18 -7.24
C GLY A 22 -7.47 10.48 -6.46
N LEU A 23 -7.16 9.39 -5.75
CA LEU A 23 -8.15 8.57 -5.05
C LEU A 23 -8.25 8.93 -3.56
N THR A 24 -9.47 9.04 -3.07
CA THR A 24 -9.72 8.97 -1.63
C THR A 24 -9.45 7.56 -1.10
N LEU A 25 -9.23 7.46 0.21
CA LEU A 25 -9.02 6.17 0.86
C LEU A 25 -10.25 5.24 0.74
N ARG A 26 -11.48 5.79 0.63
CA ARG A 26 -12.70 5.01 0.44
C ARG A 26 -12.78 4.42 -0.98
N GLU A 27 -12.57 5.25 -2.00
CA GLU A 27 -12.59 4.81 -3.40
C GLU A 27 -11.50 3.77 -3.66
N ALA A 28 -10.30 3.99 -3.13
CA ALA A 28 -9.21 3.03 -3.24
C ALA A 28 -9.54 1.69 -2.57
N ALA A 29 -10.13 1.72 -1.36
CA ALA A 29 -10.51 0.49 -0.66
C ALA A 29 -11.59 -0.29 -1.43
N GLU A 30 -12.60 0.41 -1.95
CA GLU A 30 -13.67 -0.18 -2.77
C GLU A 30 -13.10 -0.81 -4.05
N LYS A 31 -12.31 -0.07 -4.84
CA LYS A 31 -11.67 -0.57 -6.07
C LYS A 31 -10.71 -1.72 -5.78
N ALA A 32 -9.96 -1.65 -4.68
CA ALA A 32 -9.08 -2.71 -4.26
C ALA A 32 -9.82 -3.88 -3.61
N GLY A 33 -11.15 -3.83 -3.43
CA GLY A 33 -11.99 -4.85 -2.79
C GLY A 33 -11.53 -5.24 -1.39
N VAL A 34 -11.14 -4.25 -0.58
CA VAL A 34 -10.79 -4.38 0.84
C VAL A 34 -11.61 -3.41 1.67
N THR A 35 -11.67 -3.60 2.99
CA THR A 35 -12.35 -2.62 3.83
C THR A 35 -11.54 -1.34 3.95
N PHE A 36 -12.22 -0.22 4.13
CA PHE A 36 -11.58 1.07 4.42
C PHE A 36 -10.61 0.97 5.60
N ALA A 37 -11.00 0.32 6.69
CA ALA A 37 -10.15 0.13 7.86
C ALA A 37 -8.89 -0.68 7.52
N ASN A 38 -9.02 -1.72 6.68
CA ASN A 38 -7.89 -2.53 6.25
C ASN A 38 -6.88 -1.69 5.46
N LEU A 39 -7.33 -0.92 4.45
CA LEU A 39 -6.45 -0.05 3.68
C LEU A 39 -5.82 1.07 4.54
N SER A 40 -6.60 1.66 5.44
CA SER A 40 -6.13 2.68 6.40
C SER A 40 -5.01 2.15 7.30
N ASN A 41 -5.12 0.89 7.71
CA ASN A 41 -4.15 0.21 8.56
C ASN A 41 -2.87 -0.17 7.79
N ILE A 42 -3.01 -0.57 6.52
CA ILE A 42 -1.90 -0.84 5.61
C ILE A 42 -1.09 0.44 5.35
N GLU A 43 -1.74 1.54 4.98
CA GLU A 43 -1.07 2.81 4.70
C GLU A 43 -0.34 3.42 5.91
N ARG A 44 -0.75 3.05 7.14
CA ARG A 44 -0.06 3.44 8.38
C ARG A 44 1.00 2.44 8.85
N GLY A 45 1.25 1.38 8.07
CA GLY A 45 2.21 0.33 8.42
C GLY A 45 1.85 -0.50 9.66
N ARG A 46 0.58 -0.48 10.10
CA ARG A 46 0.12 -1.16 11.33
C ARG A 46 -0.02 -2.67 11.16
N TYR A 47 -0.10 -3.16 9.92
CA TYR A 47 -0.28 -4.58 9.61
C TYR A 47 0.62 -5.01 8.45
N SER A 48 0.91 -6.31 8.39
CA SER A 48 1.52 -6.92 7.22
C SER A 48 0.45 -7.09 6.15
N VAL A 49 0.66 -6.50 4.98
CA VAL A 49 -0.18 -6.73 3.80
C VAL A 49 0.27 -8.00 3.08
N GLY A 50 -0.68 -8.83 2.66
CA GLY A 50 -0.41 -9.99 1.81
C GLY A 50 -0.12 -9.57 0.37
N LEU A 51 0.65 -10.38 -0.37
CA LEU A 51 1.09 -10.04 -1.74
C LEU A 51 -0.10 -9.83 -2.71
N ASP A 52 -1.16 -10.63 -2.60
CA ASP A 52 -2.33 -10.51 -3.48
C ASP A 52 -3.05 -9.17 -3.29
N VAL A 53 -3.22 -8.76 -2.02
CA VAL A 53 -3.83 -7.48 -1.67
C VAL A 53 -2.92 -6.33 -2.10
N LEU A 54 -1.61 -6.45 -1.86
CA LEU A 54 -0.64 -5.45 -2.29
C LEU A 54 -0.66 -5.26 -3.81
N THR A 55 -0.71 -6.36 -4.57
CA THR A 55 -0.76 -6.33 -6.04
C THR A 55 -2.03 -5.65 -6.55
N ARG A 56 -3.20 -5.97 -5.96
CA ARG A 56 -4.46 -5.29 -6.31
C ARG A 56 -4.40 -3.80 -6.03
N ILE A 57 -3.87 -3.39 -4.88
CA ILE A 57 -3.68 -1.99 -4.51
C ILE A 57 -2.72 -1.30 -5.50
N ALA A 58 -1.59 -1.94 -5.84
CA ALA A 58 -0.63 -1.37 -6.79
C ALA A 58 -1.25 -1.13 -8.17
N ILE A 59 -2.03 -2.10 -8.68
CA ILE A 59 -2.70 -2.00 -9.99
C ILE A 59 -3.66 -0.80 -10.02
N ILE A 60 -4.49 -0.59 -8.99
CA ILE A 60 -5.42 0.55 -8.96
C ILE A 60 -4.69 1.91 -8.87
N TYR A 61 -3.45 1.91 -8.39
CA TYR A 61 -2.59 3.09 -8.33
C TYR A 61 -1.71 3.26 -9.58
N GLY A 62 -1.87 2.40 -10.60
CA GLY A 62 -1.05 2.43 -11.81
C GLY A 62 0.41 2.03 -11.58
N LYS A 63 0.68 1.22 -10.55
CA LYS A 63 2.01 0.73 -10.19
C LYS A 63 2.09 -0.79 -10.35
N LYS A 64 3.31 -1.33 -10.34
CA LYS A 64 3.59 -2.76 -10.21
C LYS A 64 4.36 -3.03 -8.93
N VAL A 65 4.16 -4.21 -8.34
CA VAL A 65 5.01 -4.70 -7.26
C VAL A 65 6.26 -5.28 -7.89
N ASP A 66 7.41 -4.86 -7.40
CA ASP A 66 8.71 -5.34 -7.85
C ASP A 66 9.63 -5.52 -6.65
N LEU A 67 10.62 -6.39 -6.76
CA LEU A 67 11.68 -6.52 -5.77
C LEU A 67 12.93 -5.83 -6.34
N THR A 68 13.52 -4.96 -5.54
CA THR A 68 14.77 -4.29 -5.87
C THR A 68 15.82 -4.64 -4.82
N ASP A 69 17.09 -4.53 -5.18
CA ASP A 69 18.17 -4.61 -4.20
C ASP A 69 18.00 -3.51 -3.14
N LEU A 70 18.33 -3.84 -1.90
CA LEU A 70 18.37 -2.86 -0.83
C LEU A 70 19.53 -1.91 -1.11
N GLN A 71 19.24 -0.62 -1.27
CA GLN A 71 20.29 0.40 -1.10
C GLN A 71 20.47 0.64 0.40
N ASP A 72 21.72 0.68 0.84
CA ASP A 72 22.13 0.95 2.22
C ASP A 72 21.55 2.27 2.77
#